data_AF-A0A8S3VAW7-F1
#
_entry.id   AF-A0A8S3VAW7-F1
#
_cell.length_a   1.000
_cell.length_b   1.000
_cell.length_c   1.000
_cell.angle_alpha   90.00
_cell.angle_beta   90.00
_cell.angle_gamma   90.00
#
_symmetry.space_group_name_H-M   'P 1'
#
loop_
_entity.id
_entity.type
_entity.pdbx_description
1 polymer ?
#
loop_
_entity_poly.entity_id
_entity_poly.type
_entity_poly.pdbx_seq_one_letter_code
_entity_poly.pdbx_strand_id
1 'polypeptide(L)'
;MQNADSDARQHMQIILVEVESNQPKMGYGFNLNRDDAEETFQKLVPEVDFDKVKTGQQSITKEQARKLLNHDITEHVNRAKSRLGDSVYDSLPPNVKSAVISAVYRGDLGPKTANLMKAGKWRDVGVEYLNHQQYKKAQELGIIGVRTRMNWNVEQFNTMIKE
;
A
#
# COMPACT_ATOMS: atom_id res chain seq x y z
N MET A 1 -11.78 -0.95 -22.37
CA MET A 1 -11.91 -1.96 -21.29
C MET A 1 -10.80 -1.66 -20.30
N GLN A 2 -11.09 -1.02 -19.16
CA GLN A 2 -10.10 -0.83 -18.10
C GLN A 2 -9.83 -2.20 -17.47
N ASN A 3 -8.55 -2.58 -17.36
CA ASN A 3 -8.13 -3.84 -16.76
C ASN A 3 -8.32 -3.73 -15.23
N ALA A 4 -8.74 -4.81 -14.56
CA ALA A 4 -8.95 -4.87 -13.11
C ALA A 4 -7.74 -4.38 -12.28
N ASP A 5 -6.53 -4.52 -12.82
CA ASP A 5 -5.31 -3.98 -12.20
C ASP A 5 -5.22 -2.44 -12.29
N SER A 6 -5.76 -1.83 -13.33
CA SER A 6 -5.88 -0.36 -13.45
C SER A 6 -6.80 0.21 -12.38
N ASP A 7 -7.93 -0.47 -12.13
CA ASP A 7 -8.92 -0.03 -11.14
C ASP A 7 -8.41 -0.19 -9.71
N ALA A 8 -7.67 -1.26 -9.43
CA ALA A 8 -6.98 -1.46 -8.15
C ALA A 8 -5.88 -0.40 -7.93
N ARG A 9 -5.09 -0.08 -8.97
CA ARG A 9 -4.09 1.00 -8.92
C ARG A 9 -4.73 2.36 -8.66
N GLN A 10 -5.87 2.64 -9.29
CA GLN A 10 -6.60 3.90 -9.11
C GLN A 10 -7.23 4.00 -7.70
N HIS A 11 -7.86 2.94 -7.20
CA HIS A 11 -8.37 2.91 -5.82
C HIS A 11 -7.26 3.08 -4.79
N MET A 12 -6.11 2.41 -5.01
CA MET A 12 -4.96 2.55 -4.13
C MET A 12 -4.34 3.94 -4.18
N GLN A 13 -4.30 4.59 -5.35
CA GLN A 13 -3.89 5.99 -5.47
C GLN A 13 -4.78 6.89 -4.60
N ILE A 14 -6.09 6.62 -4.53
CA ILE A 14 -7.02 7.37 -3.67
C ILE A 14 -6.75 7.08 -2.17
N ILE A 15 -6.62 5.81 -1.80
CA ILE A 15 -6.42 5.39 -0.40
C ILE A 15 -5.07 5.91 0.15
N LEU A 16 -3.99 5.84 -0.62
CA LEU A 16 -2.68 6.35 -0.21
C LEU A 16 -2.69 7.88 -0.06
N VAL A 17 -3.55 8.60 -0.79
CA VAL A 17 -3.69 10.05 -0.64
C VAL A 17 -4.44 10.42 0.64
N GLU A 18 -5.53 9.72 0.96
CA GLU A 18 -6.40 10.06 2.10
C GLU A 18 -5.80 9.71 3.46
N VAL A 19 -4.95 8.68 3.56
CA VAL A 19 -4.48 8.12 4.85
C VAL A 19 -3.24 8.84 5.43
N GLU A 20 -2.64 9.79 4.70
CA GLU A 20 -1.21 10.09 4.83
C GLU A 20 -0.80 11.44 5.46
N SER A 21 -1.68 12.09 6.21
CA SER A 21 -1.55 13.49 6.67
C SER A 21 -0.50 13.83 7.76
N ASN A 22 0.58 13.06 7.98
CA ASN A 22 1.53 13.34 9.09
C ASN A 22 3.03 13.04 8.84
N GLN A 23 3.51 13.04 7.58
CA GLN A 23 4.95 13.09 7.26
C GLN A 23 5.17 14.10 6.13
N PRO A 24 6.34 14.77 6.02
CA PRO A 24 6.63 15.63 4.88
C PRO A 24 6.63 14.78 3.60
N LYS A 25 5.66 15.05 2.73
CA LYS A 25 5.41 14.34 1.46
C LYS A 25 5.24 15.37 0.35
N MET A 26 5.73 15.04 -0.83
CA MET A 26 5.47 15.80 -2.04
C MET A 26 4.55 14.98 -2.95
N GLY A 27 3.38 15.54 -3.32
CA GLY A 27 2.41 14.86 -4.18
C GLY A 27 1.79 13.59 -3.55
N TYR A 28 1.63 12.55 -4.36
CA TYR A 28 0.88 11.32 -4.04
C TYR A 28 1.61 10.32 -3.08
N GLY A 29 2.35 10.79 -2.07
CA GLY A 29 2.85 9.90 -1.00
C GLY A 29 4.22 9.22 -1.21
N PHE A 30 5.09 9.75 -2.08
CA PHE A 30 6.47 9.26 -2.21
C PHE A 30 7.32 9.69 -0.99
N ASN A 31 7.97 8.74 -0.31
CA ASN A 31 8.81 9.02 0.86
C ASN A 31 10.21 9.49 0.43
N LEU A 32 10.52 10.78 0.61
CA LEU A 32 11.85 11.35 0.27
C LEU A 32 12.99 10.90 1.19
N ASN A 33 12.68 10.18 2.28
CA ASN A 33 13.68 9.69 3.24
C ASN A 33 13.95 8.19 3.11
N ARG A 34 13.42 7.49 2.07
CA ARG A 34 13.80 6.10 1.79
C ARG A 34 15.21 6.05 1.19
N ASP A 35 15.94 4.97 1.46
CA ASP A 35 17.36 4.84 1.09
C ASP A 35 17.62 4.97 -0.42
N ASP A 36 16.67 4.52 -1.24
CA ASP A 36 16.70 4.52 -2.70
C ASP A 36 15.91 5.69 -3.33
N ALA A 37 15.54 6.71 -2.54
CA ALA A 37 14.74 7.84 -3.00
C ALA A 37 15.41 8.58 -4.16
N GLU A 38 16.69 8.89 -4.00
CA GLU A 38 17.48 9.64 -4.98
C GLU A 38 17.66 8.84 -6.28
N GLU A 39 18.02 7.56 -6.17
CA GLU A 39 18.15 6.67 -7.33
C GLU A 39 16.83 6.57 -8.10
N THR A 40 15.71 6.46 -7.39
CA THR A 40 14.37 6.41 -7.99
C THR A 40 14.04 7.70 -8.73
N PHE A 41 14.41 8.86 -8.17
CA PHE A 41 14.27 10.16 -8.84
C PHE A 41 15.10 10.23 -10.12
N GLN A 42 16.38 9.89 -10.04
CA GLN A 42 17.30 9.90 -11.18
C GLN A 42 16.78 8.98 -12.30
N LYS A 43 16.15 7.85 -11.96
CA LYS A 43 15.59 6.91 -12.94
C LYS A 43 14.29 7.37 -13.60
N LEU A 44 13.38 7.97 -12.85
CA LEU A 44 12.00 8.21 -13.30
C LEU A 44 11.73 9.66 -13.73
N VAL A 45 12.46 10.59 -13.13
CA VAL A 45 12.34 12.04 -13.31
C VAL A 45 13.74 12.68 -13.31
N PRO A 46 14.67 12.26 -14.20
CA PRO A 46 16.06 12.73 -14.22
C PRO A 46 16.20 14.24 -14.38
N GLU A 47 15.17 14.91 -14.90
CA GLU A 47 15.10 16.37 -15.02
C GLU A 47 14.88 17.10 -13.68
N VAL A 48 14.58 16.37 -12.61
CA VAL A 48 14.29 16.90 -11.27
C VAL A 48 15.51 16.73 -10.36
N ASP A 49 15.93 17.83 -9.75
CA ASP A 49 17.00 17.85 -8.76
C ASP A 49 16.44 17.37 -7.40
N PHE A 50 16.84 16.17 -6.97
CA PHE A 50 16.33 15.52 -5.76
C PHE A 50 16.59 16.36 -4.50
N ASP A 51 17.78 16.94 -4.36
CA ASP A 51 18.14 17.75 -3.19
C ASP A 51 17.31 19.03 -3.12
N LYS A 52 17.04 19.66 -4.26
CA LYS A 52 16.14 20.83 -4.32
C LYS A 52 14.70 20.47 -3.98
N VAL A 53 14.22 19.29 -4.39
CA VAL A 53 12.89 18.81 -3.98
C VAL A 53 12.86 18.55 -2.47
N LYS A 54 13.89 17.90 -1.92
CA LYS A 54 13.99 17.57 -0.49
C LYS A 54 14.06 18.80 0.41
N THR A 55 14.69 19.87 -0.07
CA THR A 55 14.80 21.17 0.64
C THR A 55 13.64 22.12 0.34
N GLY A 56 12.69 21.75 -0.51
CA GLY A 56 11.53 22.57 -0.89
C GLY A 56 11.85 23.71 -1.86
N GLN A 57 13.05 23.73 -2.43
CA GLN A 57 13.49 24.73 -3.42
C GLN A 57 12.96 24.44 -4.83
N GLN A 58 12.51 23.20 -5.08
CA GLN A 58 11.88 22.79 -6.33
C GLN A 58 10.61 21.97 -6.07
N SER A 59 9.56 22.27 -6.83
CA SER A 59 8.34 21.46 -6.88
C SER A 59 8.40 20.48 -8.05
N ILE A 60 7.71 19.34 -7.90
CA ILE A 60 7.47 18.39 -8.99
C ILE A 60 6.09 18.59 -9.62
N THR A 61 5.94 18.24 -10.90
CA THR A 61 4.65 18.28 -11.60
C THR A 61 3.75 17.12 -11.16
N LYS A 62 2.45 17.20 -11.51
CA LYS A 62 1.49 16.11 -11.25
C LYS A 62 1.91 14.83 -12.00
N GLU A 63 2.41 14.97 -13.21
CA GLU A 63 2.85 13.88 -14.06
C GLU A 63 4.08 13.18 -13.46
N GLN A 64 5.04 13.95 -12.94
CA GLN A 64 6.20 13.44 -12.22
C GLN A 64 5.80 12.71 -10.94
N ALA A 65 4.91 13.30 -10.15
CA ALA A 65 4.36 12.65 -8.96
C ALA A 65 3.62 11.34 -9.30
N ARG A 66 2.90 11.28 -10.43
CA ARG A 66 2.26 10.05 -10.91
C ARG A 66 3.27 9.00 -11.35
N LYS A 67 4.39 9.36 -11.95
CA LYS A 67 5.46 8.40 -12.29
C LYS A 67 6.04 7.75 -11.04
N LEU A 68 6.39 8.55 -10.04
CA LEU A 68 6.90 8.08 -8.75
C LEU A 68 5.89 7.16 -8.05
N LEU A 69 4.63 7.58 -7.97
CA LEU A 69 3.57 6.76 -7.39
C LEU A 69 3.38 5.43 -8.14
N ASN A 70 3.33 5.45 -9.48
CA ASN A 70 3.13 4.24 -10.27
C ASN A 70 4.27 3.23 -10.08
N HIS A 71 5.50 3.74 -9.89
CA HIS A 71 6.63 2.91 -9.55
C HIS A 71 6.43 2.25 -8.19
N ASP A 72 6.14 3.01 -7.14
CA ASP A 72 5.90 2.48 -5.79
C ASP A 72 4.76 1.44 -5.81
N ILE A 73 3.62 1.78 -6.40
CA ILE A 73 2.49 0.83 -6.53
C ILE A 73 2.95 -0.46 -7.21
N THR A 74 3.74 -0.38 -8.27
CA THR A 74 4.25 -1.57 -8.97
C THR A 74 5.17 -2.39 -8.08
N GLU A 75 6.05 -1.76 -7.30
CA GLU A 75 6.88 -2.47 -6.32
C GLU A 75 6.02 -3.18 -5.26
N HIS A 76 4.95 -2.52 -4.77
CA HIS A 76 4.09 -3.13 -3.76
C HIS A 76 3.20 -4.24 -4.31
N VAL A 77 2.75 -4.14 -5.57
CA VAL A 77 2.13 -5.26 -6.29
C VAL A 77 3.10 -6.44 -6.35
N ASN A 78 4.35 -6.21 -6.74
CA ASN A 78 5.35 -7.28 -6.85
C ASN A 78 5.67 -7.91 -5.49
N ARG A 79 5.75 -7.10 -4.42
CA ARG A 79 5.90 -7.61 -3.04
C ARG A 79 4.68 -8.42 -2.61
N ALA A 80 3.46 -7.96 -2.91
CA ALA A 80 2.24 -8.72 -2.62
C ALA A 80 2.21 -10.07 -3.34
N LYS A 81 2.54 -10.07 -4.63
CA LYS A 81 2.72 -11.26 -5.46
C LYS A 81 3.77 -12.20 -4.90
N SER A 82 4.93 -11.68 -4.46
CA SER A 82 5.96 -12.51 -3.81
C SER A 82 5.48 -13.16 -2.50
N ARG A 83 4.63 -12.47 -1.72
CA ARG A 83 4.11 -13.00 -0.44
C ARG A 83 3.01 -14.04 -0.63
N LEU A 84 2.12 -13.83 -1.60
CA LEU A 84 0.93 -14.67 -1.83
C LEU A 84 1.13 -15.69 -2.95
N GLY A 85 2.08 -15.48 -3.85
CA GLY A 85 2.16 -16.13 -5.16
C GLY A 85 1.28 -15.42 -6.19
N ASP A 86 1.77 -15.36 -7.43
CA ASP A 86 1.09 -14.68 -8.56
C ASP A 86 -0.34 -15.19 -8.75
N SER A 87 -0.52 -16.50 -8.80
CA SER A 87 -1.84 -17.11 -9.01
C SER A 87 -2.87 -16.73 -7.95
N VAL A 88 -2.46 -16.71 -6.67
CA VAL A 88 -3.35 -16.32 -5.58
C VAL A 88 -3.70 -14.84 -5.72
N TYR A 89 -2.70 -13.98 -5.83
CA TYR A 89 -2.90 -12.54 -5.92
C TYR A 89 -3.74 -12.13 -7.14
N ASP A 90 -3.44 -12.69 -8.31
CA ASP A 90 -4.12 -12.33 -9.57
C ASP A 90 -5.59 -12.76 -9.57
N SER A 91 -5.93 -13.82 -8.82
CA SER A 91 -7.31 -14.28 -8.64
C SER A 91 -8.15 -13.42 -7.69
N LEU A 92 -7.53 -12.52 -6.91
CA LEU A 92 -8.24 -11.69 -5.94
C LEU A 92 -9.07 -10.60 -6.65
N PRO A 93 -10.25 -10.24 -6.11
CA PRO A 93 -11.00 -9.11 -6.62
C PRO A 93 -10.28 -7.77 -6.33
N PRO A 94 -10.56 -6.70 -7.10
CA PRO A 94 -9.81 -5.44 -7.03
C PRO A 94 -9.75 -4.79 -5.64
N ASN A 95 -10.83 -4.87 -4.85
CA ASN A 95 -10.89 -4.34 -3.49
C ASN A 95 -9.94 -5.10 -2.55
N VAL A 96 -9.88 -6.43 -2.68
CA VAL A 96 -8.99 -7.29 -1.89
C VAL A 96 -7.53 -7.10 -2.31
N LYS A 97 -7.25 -6.97 -3.62
CA LYS A 97 -5.91 -6.60 -4.12
C LYS A 97 -5.43 -5.29 -3.49
N SER A 98 -6.30 -4.29 -3.42
CA SER A 98 -6.01 -2.98 -2.82
C SER A 98 -5.70 -3.11 -1.31
N ALA A 99 -6.49 -3.90 -0.57
CA ALA A 99 -6.25 -4.15 0.85
C ALA A 99 -4.96 -4.93 1.12
N VAL A 100 -4.63 -5.92 0.28
CA VAL A 100 -3.35 -6.65 0.37
C VAL A 100 -2.18 -5.70 0.15
N ILE A 101 -2.25 -4.83 -0.86
CA ILE A 101 -1.16 -3.89 -1.13
C ILE A 101 -1.02 -2.85 -0.02
N SER A 102 -2.14 -2.32 0.49
CA SER A 102 -2.15 -1.45 1.68
C SER A 102 -1.43 -2.11 2.86
N ALA A 103 -1.73 -3.39 3.12
CA ALA A 103 -1.10 -4.16 4.18
C ALA A 103 0.40 -4.41 3.92
N VAL A 104 0.82 -4.69 2.68
CA VAL A 104 2.24 -4.87 2.32
C VAL A 104 3.02 -3.57 2.41
N TYR A 105 2.45 -2.46 1.94
CA TYR A 105 3.06 -1.12 1.99
C TYR A 105 3.45 -0.74 3.42
N ARG A 106 2.53 -0.95 4.37
CA ARG A 106 2.71 -0.61 5.78
C ARG A 106 3.51 -1.65 6.57
N GLY A 107 3.81 -2.80 5.97
CA GLY A 107 4.42 -3.93 6.67
C GLY A 107 3.46 -4.66 7.63
N ASP A 108 2.14 -4.45 7.48
CA ASP A 108 1.10 -5.07 8.30
C ASP A 108 0.79 -6.52 7.84
N LEU A 109 1.14 -6.89 6.61
CA LEU A 109 0.90 -8.24 6.09
C LEU A 109 1.95 -9.23 6.62
N GLY A 110 1.69 -9.80 7.79
CA GLY A 110 2.53 -10.83 8.40
C GLY A 110 2.55 -12.16 7.62
N PRO A 111 3.58 -13.00 7.80
CA PRO A 111 3.71 -14.28 7.11
C PRO A 111 2.56 -15.25 7.41
N LYS A 112 2.02 -15.22 8.64
CA LYS A 112 0.88 -16.06 9.03
C LYS A 112 -0.41 -15.63 8.32
N THR A 113 -0.70 -14.34 8.26
CA THR A 113 -1.83 -13.79 7.48
C THR A 113 -1.71 -14.18 6.00
N ALA A 114 -0.53 -14.00 5.40
CA ALA A 114 -0.29 -14.38 4.00
C ALA A 114 -0.52 -15.88 3.76
N ASN A 115 -0.11 -16.75 4.70
CA ASN A 115 -0.35 -18.19 4.59
C ASN A 115 -1.85 -18.55 4.69
N LEU A 116 -2.62 -17.87 5.53
CA LEU A 116 -4.08 -18.06 5.60
C LEU A 116 -4.76 -17.63 4.30
N MET A 117 -4.36 -16.49 3.72
CA MET A 117 -4.87 -16.02 2.42
C MET A 117 -4.57 -17.04 1.31
N LYS A 118 -3.33 -17.55 1.24
CA LYS A 118 -2.93 -18.59 0.27
C LYS A 118 -3.75 -19.88 0.43
N ALA A 119 -4.09 -20.24 1.66
CA ALA A 119 -4.91 -21.41 1.96
C ALA A 119 -6.42 -21.16 1.76
N GLY A 120 -6.83 -19.95 1.36
CA GLY A 120 -8.25 -19.58 1.21
C GLY A 120 -9.01 -19.53 2.53
N LYS A 121 -8.32 -19.48 3.69
CA LYS A 121 -8.93 -19.47 5.03
C LYS A 121 -9.36 -18.07 5.44
N TRP A 122 -10.23 -17.45 4.63
CA TRP A 122 -10.59 -16.03 4.76
C TRP A 122 -11.27 -15.68 6.09
N ARG A 123 -11.98 -16.63 6.72
CA ARG A 123 -12.55 -16.45 8.08
C ARG A 123 -11.47 -16.17 9.13
N ASP A 124 -10.28 -16.73 8.97
CA ASP A 124 -9.16 -16.56 9.91
C ASP A 124 -8.26 -15.37 9.54
N VAL A 125 -8.28 -14.93 8.28
CA VAL A 125 -7.39 -13.87 7.76
C VAL A 125 -7.58 -12.57 8.54
N GLY A 126 -8.82 -12.11 8.72
CA GLY A 126 -9.10 -10.87 9.44
C GLY A 126 -8.65 -10.92 10.91
N VAL A 127 -8.90 -12.05 11.58
CA VAL A 127 -8.52 -12.27 12.98
C VAL A 127 -7.00 -12.21 13.14
N GLU A 128 -6.26 -12.96 12.30
CA GLU A 128 -4.80 -12.94 12.35
C GLU A 128 -4.22 -11.59 11.93
N TYR A 129 -4.82 -10.91 10.95
CA TYR A 129 -4.34 -9.61 10.50
C TYR A 129 -4.44 -8.53 11.59
N LEU A 130 -5.54 -8.50 12.36
CA LEU A 130 -5.68 -7.59 13.50
C LEU A 130 -4.89 -8.02 14.74
N ASN A 131 -4.37 -9.25 14.76
CA ASN A 131 -3.41 -9.71 15.76
C ASN A 131 -2.00 -9.09 15.58
N HIS A 132 -1.87 -8.06 14.73
CA HIS A 132 -0.63 -7.32 14.53
C HIS A 132 -0.30 -6.38 15.71
N GLN A 133 0.99 -6.28 16.06
CA GLN A 133 1.45 -5.45 17.17
C GLN A 133 1.09 -3.97 17.01
N GLN A 134 1.16 -3.44 15.78
CA GLN A 134 0.77 -2.05 15.52
C GLN A 134 -0.71 -1.79 15.78
N TYR A 135 -1.58 -2.75 15.45
CA TYR A 135 -3.02 -2.62 15.70
C TYR A 135 -3.32 -2.58 17.20
N LYS A 136 -2.76 -3.54 17.95
CA LYS A 136 -2.92 -3.62 19.42
C LYS A 136 -2.43 -2.35 20.10
N LYS A 137 -1.21 -1.92 19.78
CA LYS A 137 -0.64 -0.68 20.31
C LYS A 137 -1.48 0.55 19.94
N ALA A 138 -2.03 0.60 18.73
CA ALA A 138 -2.92 1.68 18.31
C ALA A 138 -4.26 1.67 19.08
N GLN A 139 -4.78 0.50 19.46
CA GLN A 139 -5.93 0.39 20.35
C GLN A 139 -5.62 0.93 21.76
N GLU A 140 -4.48 0.53 22.32
CA GLU A 140 -4.03 0.96 23.65
C GLU A 140 -3.79 2.48 23.71
N LEU A 141 -3.16 3.05 22.68
CA LEU A 141 -2.81 4.47 22.62
C LEU A 141 -3.90 5.37 22.02
N GLY A 142 -5.04 4.80 21.62
CA GLY A 142 -6.13 5.57 21.00
C GLY A 142 -5.79 6.15 19.62
N ILE A 143 -4.84 5.56 18.88
CA ILE A 143 -4.43 6.03 17.56
C ILE A 143 -5.45 5.57 16.51
N ILE A 144 -6.38 6.46 16.17
CA ILE A 144 -7.53 6.15 15.29
C ILE A 144 -7.08 5.76 13.88
N GLY A 145 -6.14 6.48 13.28
CA GLY A 145 -5.76 6.29 11.87
C GLY A 145 -5.26 4.89 11.53
N VAL A 146 -4.45 4.27 12.39
CA VAL A 146 -3.97 2.88 12.21
C VAL A 146 -5.14 1.90 12.25
N ARG A 147 -6.03 2.08 13.24
CA ARG A 147 -7.19 1.19 13.42
C ARG A 147 -8.16 1.27 12.25
N THR A 148 -8.52 2.49 11.82
CA THR A 148 -9.43 2.70 10.69
C THR A 148 -8.91 2.01 9.43
N ARG A 149 -7.64 2.22 9.08
CA ARG A 149 -7.02 1.58 7.91
C ARG A 149 -7.04 0.05 8.00
N MET A 150 -6.58 -0.50 9.13
CA MET A 150 -6.48 -1.96 9.28
C MET A 150 -7.87 -2.61 9.30
N ASN A 151 -8.87 -1.96 9.91
CA ASN A 151 -10.26 -2.43 9.85
C ASN A 151 -10.83 -2.39 8.45
N TRP A 152 -10.57 -1.33 7.68
CA TRP A 152 -10.97 -1.27 6.27
C TRP A 152 -10.36 -2.43 5.46
N ASN A 153 -9.07 -2.76 5.67
CA ASN A 153 -8.45 -3.92 5.02
C ASN A 153 -9.18 -5.23 5.39
N VAL A 154 -9.54 -5.41 6.67
CA VAL A 154 -10.30 -6.59 7.13
C VAL A 154 -11.69 -6.65 6.50
N GLU A 155 -12.39 -5.52 6.38
CA GLU A 155 -13.68 -5.48 5.69
C GLU A 155 -13.56 -6.00 4.26
N GLN A 156 -12.49 -5.62 3.54
CA GLN A 156 -12.23 -6.15 2.20
C GLN A 156 -11.90 -7.64 2.25
N PHE A 157 -11.07 -8.10 3.19
CA PHE A 157 -10.77 -9.54 3.32
C PHE A 157 -12.01 -10.37 3.62
N ASN A 158 -12.95 -9.83 4.40
CA ASN A 158 -14.18 -10.51 4.76
C ASN A 158 -15.12 -10.69 3.55
N THR A 159 -15.01 -9.89 2.48
CA THR A 159 -15.78 -10.13 1.25
C THR A 159 -15.42 -11.44 0.55
N MET A 160 -14.30 -12.07 0.93
CA MET A 160 -13.86 -13.37 0.42
C MET A 160 -14.39 -14.56 1.22
N ILE A 161 -15.06 -14.32 2.36
CA ILE A 161 -15.69 -15.38 3.14
C ILE A 161 -16.90 -15.88 2.36
N LYS A 162 -16.80 -17.11 1.84
CA LYS A 162 -17.93 -17.81 1.25
C LYS A 162 -18.81 -18.37 2.37
N GLU A 163 -20.12 -18.32 2.16
CA GLU A 163 -21.13 -18.93 3.04
C GLU A 163 -20.80 -20.41 3.28
#